data_AF-A0A6B3DUP8-F1
#
_entry.id   AF-A0A6B3DUP8-F1
#
_cell.length_a   1.000
_cell.length_b   1.000
_cell.length_c   1.000
_cell.angle_alpha   90.00
_cell.angle_beta   90.00
_cell.angle_gamma   90.00
#
_symmetry.space_group_name_H-M   'P 1'
#
loop_
_entity.id
_entity.type
_entity.pdbx_description
1 polymer ?
#
loop_
_entity_poly.entity_id
_entity_poly.type
_entity_poly.pdbx_seq_one_letter_code
_entity_poly.pdbx_strand_id
1 'polypeptide(L)'
;ALAAERARQARMTVVGPVTERWAPEQAGPVHENWQLAAPIGPATDLWALGALLFRAVQGHAPYPEDSTAELVQLVCSEPPAFAEECGALRPVVESLLRQDPTERLDFEELGGWLRSLVRSAPEPEAGAHVVAAPPADPARLPVIRRRGELVRRRRAGLPVHHGRH
;
A
#
# COMPACT_ATOMS: atom_id res chain seq x y z
N ALA A 1 -24.66 10.62 7.32
CA ALA A 1 -25.06 9.36 6.65
C ALA A 1 -24.99 9.45 5.12
N LEU A 2 -25.97 10.07 4.44
CA LEU A 2 -26.07 10.03 2.96
C LEU A 2 -24.85 10.57 2.20
N ALA A 3 -24.24 11.66 2.66
CA ALA A 3 -23.05 12.24 2.00
C ALA A 3 -21.81 11.32 2.11
N ALA A 4 -21.61 10.67 3.26
CA ALA A 4 -20.53 9.72 3.47
C ALA A 4 -20.71 8.46 2.62
N GLU A 5 -21.95 7.98 2.51
CA GLU A 5 -22.29 6.84 1.65
C GLU A 5 -22.04 7.16 0.17
N ARG A 6 -22.44 8.36 -0.30
CA ARG A 6 -22.12 8.81 -1.67
C ARG A 6 -20.62 8.94 -1.92
N ALA A 7 -19.86 9.44 -0.95
CA ALA A 7 -18.41 9.54 -1.06
C ALA A 7 -17.75 8.14 -1.15
N ARG A 8 -18.23 7.18 -0.36
CA ARG A 8 -17.80 5.77 -0.42
C ARG A 8 -18.10 5.17 -1.79
N GLN A 9 -19.33 5.30 -2.28
CA GLN A 9 -19.74 4.81 -3.60
C GLN A 9 -18.89 5.43 -4.72
N ALA A 10 -18.67 6.75 -4.69
CA ALA A 10 -17.82 7.43 -5.65
C ALA A 10 -16.37 6.91 -5.63
N ARG A 11 -15.80 6.67 -4.43
CA ARG A 11 -14.47 6.05 -4.30
C ARG A 11 -14.47 4.63 -4.89
N MET A 12 -15.48 3.82 -4.60
CA MET A 12 -15.60 2.46 -5.14
C MET A 12 -15.60 2.45 -6.68
N THR A 13 -16.31 3.39 -7.30
CA THR A 13 -16.33 3.57 -8.76
C THR A 13 -14.98 4.02 -9.32
N VAL A 14 -14.30 4.97 -8.66
CA VAL A 14 -13.03 5.54 -9.16
C VAL A 14 -11.84 4.60 -8.94
N VAL A 15 -11.81 3.92 -7.80
CA VAL A 15 -10.67 3.10 -7.38
C VAL A 15 -10.73 1.70 -8.00
N GLY A 16 -11.92 1.11 -8.09
CA GLY A 16 -12.11 -0.25 -8.58
C GLY A 16 -11.67 -1.33 -7.57
N PRO A 17 -11.73 -2.60 -7.98
CA PRO A 17 -11.42 -3.75 -7.12
C PRO A 17 -9.90 -3.99 -7.08
N VAL A 18 -9.17 -3.12 -6.38
CA VAL A 18 -7.70 -3.19 -6.30
C VAL A 18 -7.28 -3.23 -4.85
N THR A 19 -6.82 -4.40 -4.39
CA THR A 19 -6.53 -4.71 -2.98
C THR A 19 -5.55 -3.72 -2.35
N GLU A 20 -4.50 -3.33 -3.08
CA GLU A 20 -3.52 -2.35 -2.59
C GLU A 20 -4.11 -0.93 -2.38
N ARG A 21 -5.36 -0.69 -2.79
CA ARG A 21 -6.09 0.59 -2.61
C ARG A 21 -7.24 0.52 -1.60
N TRP A 22 -7.39 -0.63 -0.95
CA TRP A 22 -8.41 -0.92 0.04
C TRP A 22 -7.77 -1.56 1.28
N ALA A 23 -7.02 -0.79 2.07
CA ALA A 23 -6.70 -1.22 3.42
C ALA A 23 -7.99 -1.27 4.28
N PRO A 24 -8.10 -2.14 5.30
CA PRO A 24 -9.29 -2.25 6.15
C PRO A 24 -9.79 -0.90 6.71
N GLU A 25 -8.89 -0.03 7.13
CA GLU A 25 -9.20 1.33 7.62
C GLU A 25 -9.71 2.28 6.53
N GLN A 26 -9.48 1.96 5.25
CA GLN A 26 -10.05 2.68 4.10
C GLN A 26 -11.35 2.05 3.58
N ALA A 27 -11.55 0.75 3.82
CA ALA A 27 -12.69 -0.03 3.35
C ALA A 27 -13.89 0.02 4.33
N GLY A 28 -13.61 0.21 5.62
CA GLY A 28 -14.61 0.27 6.68
C GLY A 28 -15.56 1.47 6.57
N PRO A 29 -16.77 1.37 7.15
CA PRO A 29 -17.73 2.47 7.18
C PRO A 29 -17.17 3.65 7.99
N VAL A 30 -17.40 4.88 7.53
CA VAL A 30 -17.14 6.09 8.32
C VAL A 30 -18.12 6.12 9.49
N HIS A 31 -17.62 6.13 10.71
CA HIS A 31 -18.45 6.07 11.91
C HIS A 31 -19.16 7.44 12.09
N GLU A 32 -20.27 7.49 12.83
CA GLU A 32 -21.16 8.67 12.91
C GLU A 32 -20.47 9.98 13.35
N ASN A 33 -19.31 9.88 14.01
CA ASN A 33 -18.50 10.98 14.50
C ASN A 33 -17.51 11.57 13.46
N TRP A 34 -17.66 11.26 12.17
CA TRP A 34 -16.73 11.66 11.09
C TRP A 34 -15.28 11.24 11.32
N GLN A 35 -15.05 10.31 12.24
CA GLN A 35 -13.78 9.62 12.35
C GLN A 35 -13.80 8.54 11.26
N LEU A 36 -12.99 8.76 10.22
CA LEU A 36 -12.39 7.64 9.51
C LEU A 36 -11.83 6.69 10.59
N ALA A 37 -12.00 5.37 10.44
CA ALA A 37 -11.20 4.42 11.21
C ALA A 37 -9.74 4.92 11.22
N ALA A 38 -9.04 4.76 12.36
CA ALA A 38 -7.73 5.35 12.70
C ALA A 38 -7.06 6.14 11.55
N PRO A 39 -6.79 7.46 11.71
CA PRO A 39 -6.53 8.37 10.59
C PRO A 39 -5.66 7.72 9.52
N ILE A 40 -6.20 7.62 8.29
CA ILE A 40 -5.49 7.06 7.14
C ILE A 40 -4.07 7.62 7.14
N GLY A 41 -3.09 6.73 7.24
CA GLY A 41 -1.73 7.09 7.57
C GLY A 41 -0.71 6.06 7.06
N PRO A 42 0.54 6.13 7.51
CA PRO A 42 1.62 5.20 7.18
C PRO A 42 1.25 3.73 7.04
N ALA A 43 0.41 3.21 7.95
CA ALA A 43 -0.04 1.82 7.96
C ALA A 43 -0.80 1.41 6.68
N THR A 44 -1.46 2.35 6.01
CA THR A 44 -2.16 2.12 4.74
C THR A 44 -1.16 1.89 3.59
N ASP A 45 -0.06 2.64 3.56
CA ASP A 45 0.99 2.42 2.55
C ASP A 45 1.69 1.07 2.77
N LEU A 46 1.84 0.66 4.05
CA LEU A 46 2.36 -0.64 4.42
C LEU A 46 1.46 -1.80 3.97
N TRP A 47 0.13 -1.65 4.10
CA TRP A 47 -0.83 -2.60 3.52
C TRP A 47 -0.68 -2.70 2.00
N ALA A 48 -0.63 -1.54 1.31
CA ALA A 48 -0.47 -1.49 -0.13
C ALA A 48 0.81 -2.21 -0.60
N LEU A 49 1.91 -2.01 0.12
CA LEU A 49 3.16 -2.73 -0.12
C LEU A 49 3.02 -4.23 0.10
N GLY A 50 2.36 -4.65 1.19
CA GLY A 50 2.10 -6.06 1.48
C GLY A 50 1.33 -6.76 0.35
N ALA A 51 0.27 -6.11 -0.15
CA ALA A 51 -0.54 -6.62 -1.25
C ALA A 51 0.25 -6.70 -2.57
N LEU A 52 1.12 -5.71 -2.84
CA LEU A 52 2.00 -5.72 -4.01
C LEU A 52 3.07 -6.81 -3.93
N LEU A 53 3.69 -7.01 -2.76
CA LEU A 53 4.66 -8.08 -2.55
C LEU A 53 4.02 -9.46 -2.68
N PHE A 54 2.85 -9.65 -2.07
CA PHE A 54 2.04 -10.87 -2.25
C PHE A 54 1.81 -11.13 -3.73
N ARG A 55 1.29 -10.14 -4.47
CA ARG A 55 0.98 -10.27 -5.89
C ARG A 55 2.22 -10.54 -6.74
N ALA A 56 3.33 -9.88 -6.45
CA ALA A 56 4.57 -10.04 -7.18
C ALA A 56 5.12 -11.47 -7.07
N VAL A 57 4.91 -12.14 -5.94
CA VAL A 57 5.41 -13.50 -5.71
C VAL A 57 4.38 -14.57 -6.10
N GLN A 58 3.12 -14.41 -5.73
CA GLN A 58 2.07 -15.42 -5.99
C GLN A 58 1.42 -15.29 -7.38
N GLY A 59 1.55 -14.15 -8.05
CA GLY A 59 0.93 -13.90 -9.35
C GLY A 59 -0.55 -13.51 -9.30
N HIS A 60 -1.18 -13.46 -8.12
CA HIS A 60 -2.56 -13.02 -7.92
C HIS A 60 -2.70 -12.14 -6.67
N ALA A 61 -3.84 -11.45 -6.52
CA ALA A 61 -4.13 -10.64 -5.33
C ALA A 61 -4.45 -11.52 -4.10
N PRO A 62 -4.27 -10.99 -2.86
CA PRO A 62 -4.65 -11.74 -1.66
C PRO A 62 -6.16 -11.85 -1.44
N TYR A 63 -6.97 -11.13 -2.23
CA TYR A 63 -8.43 -11.21 -2.27
C TYR A 63 -8.93 -11.25 -3.73
N PRO A 64 -10.14 -11.76 -4.00
CA PRO A 64 -10.77 -11.66 -5.31
C PRO A 64 -10.98 -10.19 -5.73
N GLU A 65 -10.70 -9.89 -6.99
CA GLU A 65 -10.73 -8.53 -7.55
C GLU A 65 -11.76 -8.39 -8.68
N ASP A 66 -12.81 -9.22 -8.66
CA ASP A 66 -13.89 -9.19 -9.66
C ASP A 66 -14.95 -8.11 -9.37
N SER A 67 -15.10 -7.73 -8.10
CA SER A 67 -16.12 -6.79 -7.63
C SER A 67 -15.59 -5.90 -6.50
N THR A 68 -15.67 -4.58 -6.67
CA THR A 68 -15.21 -3.64 -5.63
C THR A 68 -16.01 -3.78 -4.34
N ALA A 69 -17.32 -4.05 -4.44
CA ALA A 69 -18.18 -4.19 -3.28
C ALA A 69 -17.84 -5.44 -2.47
N GLU A 70 -17.57 -6.55 -3.16
CA GLU A 70 -17.15 -7.80 -2.54
C GLU A 70 -15.77 -7.68 -1.92
N LEU A 71 -14.80 -7.11 -2.64
CA LEU A 71 -13.45 -6.85 -2.12
C LEU A 71 -13.50 -6.03 -0.82
N VAL A 72 -14.26 -4.93 -0.81
CA VAL A 72 -14.39 -4.06 0.38
C VAL A 72 -15.03 -4.80 1.56
N GLN A 73 -15.98 -5.71 1.30
CA GLN A 73 -16.52 -6.56 2.36
C GLN A 73 -15.47 -7.52 2.89
N LEU A 74 -14.83 -8.30 2.01
CA LEU A 74 -13.85 -9.33 2.37
C LEU A 74 -12.65 -8.76 3.12
N VAL A 75 -12.10 -7.63 2.68
CA VAL A 75 -10.99 -6.94 3.37
C VAL A 75 -11.35 -6.61 4.82
N CYS A 76 -12.61 -6.28 5.11
CA CYS A 76 -13.06 -5.93 6.45
C CYS A 76 -13.43 -7.13 7.32
N SER A 77 -13.80 -8.27 6.73
CA SER A 77 -14.36 -9.42 7.48
C SER A 77 -13.48 -10.66 7.45
N GLU A 78 -12.65 -10.83 6.44
CA GLU A 78 -11.89 -12.06 6.20
C GLU A 78 -10.37 -11.79 6.16
N PRO A 79 -9.56 -12.71 6.71
CA PRO A 79 -8.12 -12.63 6.53
C PRO A 79 -7.73 -12.77 5.04
N PRO A 80 -6.58 -12.22 4.63
CA PRO A 80 -6.07 -12.41 3.27
C PRO A 80 -5.76 -13.88 3.00
N ALA A 81 -5.68 -14.25 1.72
CA ALA A 81 -5.16 -15.55 1.32
C ALA A 81 -3.76 -15.80 1.93
N PHE A 82 -3.45 -17.07 2.23
CA PHE A 82 -2.18 -17.43 2.85
C PHE A 82 -0.99 -17.12 1.94
N ALA A 83 0.11 -16.66 2.55
CA ALA A 83 1.34 -16.27 1.86
C ALA A 83 2.35 -17.43 1.75
N GLU A 84 1.89 -18.67 1.57
CA GLU A 84 2.74 -19.88 1.67
C GLU A 84 3.85 -19.89 0.62
N GLU A 85 3.53 -19.48 -0.61
CA GLU A 85 4.48 -19.39 -1.73
C GLU A 85 5.39 -18.17 -1.66
N CYS A 86 5.21 -17.27 -0.68
CA CYS A 86 6.06 -16.10 -0.52
C CYS A 86 7.47 -16.44 0.04
N GLY A 87 7.74 -17.69 0.41
CA GLY A 87 9.05 -18.14 0.87
C GLY A 87 9.61 -17.26 1.99
N ALA A 88 10.85 -16.77 1.83
CA ALA A 88 11.50 -15.91 2.83
C ALA A 88 10.78 -14.56 3.06
N LEU A 89 9.94 -14.11 2.12
CA LEU A 89 9.12 -12.90 2.26
C LEU A 89 7.81 -13.14 3.01
N ARG A 90 7.38 -14.39 3.20
CA ARG A 90 6.13 -14.74 3.90
C ARG A 90 5.90 -13.96 5.21
N PRO A 91 6.84 -13.93 6.18
CA PRO A 91 6.62 -13.22 7.43
C PRO A 91 6.47 -11.70 7.26
N VAL A 92 7.13 -11.11 6.24
CA VAL A 92 6.96 -9.69 5.89
C VAL A 92 5.55 -9.47 5.35
N VAL A 93 5.13 -10.26 4.37
CA VAL A 93 3.81 -10.14 3.73
C VAL A 93 2.68 -10.32 4.75
N GLU A 94 2.74 -11.36 5.59
CA GLU A 94 1.73 -11.61 6.61
C GLU A 94 1.67 -10.50 7.67
N SER A 95 2.82 -9.91 8.04
CA SER A 95 2.86 -8.79 8.98
C SER A 95 2.30 -7.49 8.38
N LEU A 96 2.54 -7.23 7.09
CA LEU A 96 2.02 -6.04 6.40
C LEU A 96 0.51 -6.12 6.11
N LEU A 97 -0.02 -7.34 5.94
CA LEU A 97 -1.43 -7.60 5.67
C LEU A 97 -2.26 -7.90 6.93
N ARG A 98 -1.78 -7.49 8.11
CA ARG A 98 -2.59 -7.53 9.34
C ARG A 98 -3.80 -6.61 9.20
N GLN A 99 -4.98 -7.07 9.61
CA GLN A 99 -6.20 -6.27 9.47
C GLN A 99 -6.14 -5.02 10.37
N ASP A 100 -5.74 -5.18 11.62
CA ASP A 100 -5.50 -4.05 12.54
C ASP A 100 -4.23 -3.29 12.12
N PRO A 101 -4.33 -1.99 11.76
CA PRO A 101 -3.17 -1.19 11.38
C PRO A 101 -2.13 -1.02 12.49
N THR A 102 -2.50 -1.22 13.76
CA THR A 102 -1.58 -1.16 14.91
C THR A 102 -0.76 -2.43 15.12
N GLU A 103 -1.19 -3.54 14.51
CA GLU A 103 -0.46 -4.81 14.51
C GLU A 103 0.44 -4.98 13.28
N ARG A 104 0.39 -4.04 12.32
CA ARG A 104 1.25 -4.06 11.13
C ARG A 104 2.68 -3.68 11.49
N LEU A 105 3.62 -4.32 10.80
CA LEU A 105 5.04 -3.99 10.88
C LEU A 105 5.27 -2.51 10.58
N ASP A 106 6.05 -1.80 11.41
CA ASP A 106 6.37 -0.40 11.12
C ASP A 106 7.47 -0.26 10.05
N PHE A 107 7.75 0.97 9.62
CA PHE A 107 8.75 1.23 8.58
C PHE A 107 10.19 0.91 9.00
N GLU A 108 10.54 1.11 10.26
CA GLU A 108 11.89 0.85 10.76
C GLU A 108 12.14 -0.65 10.82
N GLU A 109 11.20 -1.40 11.39
CA GLU A 109 11.19 -2.85 11.47
C GLU A 109 11.19 -3.49 10.08
N LEU A 110 10.31 -3.04 9.19
CA LEU A 110 10.26 -3.47 7.79
C LEU A 110 11.62 -3.27 7.11
N GLY A 111 12.21 -2.09 7.26
CA GLY A 111 13.53 -1.81 6.71
C GLY A 111 14.59 -2.77 7.26
N GLY A 112 14.54 -3.10 8.55
CA GLY A 112 15.42 -4.07 9.19
C GLY A 112 15.27 -5.47 8.60
N TRP A 113 14.04 -5.95 8.49
CA TRP A 113 13.73 -7.27 7.95
C TRP A 113 14.15 -7.39 6.49
N LEU A 114 13.80 -6.41 5.65
CA LEU A 114 14.19 -6.39 4.24
C LEU A 114 15.71 -6.35 4.06
N ARG A 115 16.44 -5.56 4.85
CA ARG A 115 17.92 -5.55 4.80
C ARG A 115 18.52 -6.89 5.20
N SER A 116 17.92 -7.58 6.18
CA SER A 116 18.35 -8.91 6.59
C SER A 116 18.15 -9.92 5.45
N LEU A 117 16.96 -9.92 4.84
CA LEU A 117 16.63 -10.79 3.70
C LEU A 117 17.54 -10.55 2.50
N VAL A 118 17.80 -9.30 2.15
CA VAL A 118 18.73 -8.96 1.05
C VAL A 118 20.15 -9.46 1.34
N ARG A 119 20.62 -9.40 2.59
CA ARG A 119 21.95 -9.89 2.96
C ARG A 119 22.09 -11.40 2.87
N SER A 120 20.99 -12.13 3.12
CA SER A 120 20.96 -13.59 3.03
C SER A 120 20.51 -14.10 1.66
N ALA A 121 20.06 -13.22 0.76
CA ALA A 121 19.61 -13.61 -0.56
C ALA A 121 20.80 -14.12 -1.38
N PRO A 122 20.64 -15.23 -2.12
CA PRO A 122 21.67 -15.64 -3.06
C PRO A 122 21.88 -14.53 -4.09
N GLU A 123 23.14 -14.30 -4.47
CA GLU A 123 23.45 -13.38 -5.57
C GLU A 123 22.64 -13.82 -6.80
N PRO A 124 21.91 -12.91 -7.46
CA PRO A 124 21.19 -13.27 -8.66
C PRO A 124 22.21 -13.74 -9.70
N GLU A 125 22.07 -14.99 -10.14
CA GLU A 125 22.87 -15.49 -11.26
C GLU A 125 22.56 -14.64 -12.49
N ALA A 126 23.47 -13.74 -12.85
CA ALA A 126 23.32 -12.88 -14.00
C ALA A 126 23.13 -13.74 -15.27
N GLY A 127 21.90 -13.80 -15.77
CA GLY A 127 21.53 -14.61 -16.95
C GLY A 127 20.51 -15.71 -16.68
N ALA A 128 20.32 -16.15 -15.43
CA ALA A 128 19.23 -17.07 -15.08
C ALA A 128 17.95 -16.28 -14.83
N HIS A 129 16.83 -16.70 -15.43
CA HIS A 129 15.51 -16.06 -15.28
C HIS A 129 15.42 -14.60 -15.75
N VAL A 130 16.21 -14.20 -16.75
CA VAL A 130 16.02 -12.90 -17.42
C VAL A 130 14.73 -12.94 -18.21
N VAL A 131 13.68 -12.31 -17.71
CA VAL A 131 12.51 -12.00 -18.53
C VAL A 131 12.94 -10.91 -19.51
N ALA A 132 13.00 -11.25 -20.80
CA ALA A 132 13.23 -10.27 -21.84
C ALA A 132 12.13 -9.20 -21.72
N ALA A 133 12.54 -7.95 -21.45
CA ALA A 133 11.61 -6.84 -21.49
C ALA A 133 10.93 -6.86 -22.87
N PRO A 134 9.58 -6.74 -22.95
CA PRO A 134 8.92 -6.64 -24.25
C PRO A 134 9.58 -5.51 -25.04
N PRO A 135 9.78 -5.69 -26.37
CA PRO A 135 10.43 -4.68 -27.19
C PRO A 135 9.71 -3.35 -26.97
N ALA A 136 10.50 -2.30 -26.69
CA ALA A 136 9.96 -0.97 -26.51
C ALA A 136 9.18 -0.60 -27.78
N ASP A 137 7.86 -0.44 -27.66
CA ASP A 137 7.03 0.04 -28.75
C ASP A 137 7.20 1.56 -28.82
N PRO A 138 7.91 2.10 -29.83
CA PRO A 138 8.12 3.54 -29.95
C PRO A 138 6.81 4.31 -30.18
N ALA A 139 5.72 3.64 -30.57
CA ALA A 139 4.40 4.24 -30.68
C ALA A 139 3.67 4.37 -29.33
N ARG A 140 4.08 3.61 -28.31
CA ARG A 140 3.60 3.78 -26.93
C ARG A 140 4.40 4.90 -26.29
N LEU A 141 3.83 6.10 -26.31
CA LEU A 141 4.34 7.21 -25.51
C LEU A 141 4.45 6.75 -24.04
N PRO A 142 5.58 6.99 -23.35
CA PRO A 142 5.65 6.73 -21.92
C PRO A 142 4.50 7.45 -21.25
N VAL A 143 3.77 6.78 -20.35
CA VAL A 143 2.70 7.40 -19.58
C VAL A 143 3.27 8.65 -18.92
N ILE A 144 2.92 9.82 -19.45
CA ILE A 144 3.34 11.11 -18.89
C ILE A 144 2.61 11.21 -17.55
N ARG A 145 3.30 10.82 -16.46
CA ARG A 145 2.88 11.16 -15.11
C ARG A 145 2.80 12.69 -15.08
N ARG A 146 1.59 13.25 -14.95
CA ARG A 146 1.45 14.70 -14.70
C ARG A 146 2.31 15.01 -13.49
N ARG A 147 3.28 15.92 -13.65
CA ARG A 147 4.15 16.39 -12.58
C ARG A 147 3.24 16.98 -11.51
N GLY A 148 2.98 16.23 -10.44
CA GLY A 148 2.20 16.73 -9.32
C GLY A 148 2.87 17.98 -8.76
N GLU A 149 2.08 18.94 -8.28
CA GLU A 149 2.63 20.09 -7.56
C GLU A 149 3.39 19.58 -6.33
N LEU A 150 4.70 19.78 -6.33
CA LEU A 150 5.52 19.61 -5.14
C LEU A 150 5.13 20.72 -4.17
N VAL A 151 4.23 20.42 -3.23
CA VAL A 151 3.95 21.30 -2.09
C VAL A 151 5.20 21.31 -1.21
N ARG A 152 6.11 22.27 -1.48
CA ARG A 152 7.21 22.57 -0.56
C ARG A 152 6.59 23.11 0.73
N ARG A 153 6.52 22.27 1.75
CA ARG A 153 6.21 22.66 3.12
C ARG A 153 7.21 23.76 3.51
N ARG A 154 6.79 25.04 3.54
CA ARG A 154 7.61 26.12 4.11
C ARG A 154 7.91 25.71 5.55
N ARG A 155 9.19 25.47 5.87
CA ARG A 155 9.64 25.52 7.26
C ARG A 155 9.27 26.89 7.79
N ALA A 156 8.36 26.94 8.76
CA ALA A 156 8.12 28.13 9.55
C ALA A 156 9.45 28.51 10.21
N GLY A 157 9.98 29.68 9.86
CA GLY A 157 11.15 30.24 10.52
C GLY A 157 10.82 30.51 11.98
N LEU A 158 11.64 29.95 12.88
CA LEU A 158 11.66 30.32 14.29
C LEU A 158 11.98 31.82 14.43
N PRO A 159 11.33 32.56 15.35
CA PRO A 159 11.61 33.98 15.54
C PRO A 159 13.00 34.17 16.16
N VAL A 160 13.82 35.01 15.53
CA VAL A 160 15.12 35.44 16.05
C VAL A 160 14.88 36.58 17.04
N HIS A 161 14.94 36.30 18.34
CA HIS A 161 15.00 37.34 19.36
C HIS A 161 16.36 38.04 19.31
N HIS A 162 16.38 39.28 18.83
CA HIS A 162 17.52 40.19 19.03
C HIS A 162 17.40 40.82 20.42
N GLY A 163 18.29 40.43 21.33
CA GLY A 163 18.51 41.15 22.58
C GLY A 163 19.11 42.52 22.30
N ARG A 164 18.57 43.56 22.94
CA ARG A 164 19.21 44.88 23.03
C ARG A 164 19.72 45.07 24.46
N HIS A 165 20.94 45.60 24.52
CA HIS A 165 21.65 46.12 25.68
C HIS A 165 20.87 47.23 26.39
#